data_AF-A0A6D2LBG9-F1
#
_entry.id   AF-A0A6D2LBG9-F1
#
_cell.length_a   1.000
_cell.length_b   1.000
_cell.length_c   1.000
_cell.angle_alpha   90.00
_cell.angle_beta   90.00
_cell.angle_gamma   90.00
#
_symmetry.space_group_name_H-M   'P 1'
#
loop_
_entity.id
_entity.type
_entity.pdbx_description
1 polymer ?
#
loop_
_entity_poly.entity_id
_entity_poly.type
_entity_poly.pdbx_seq_one_letter_code
_entity_poly.pdbx_strand_id
1 'polypeptide(L)'
;MSLTNSLLSPNMTWSTMPPMPLPSVSPLHVDSFSFPPAITSPASSKQLFLGGAGVRGLEIEGKFVTVTVIGVYLDAMAVPSLSVKWKGKNAKELTESISFFRQLITGAFEKFTRVTMKVKLSGTQYSEKVAEYCEEILKSSGRYTKSEAKAMEEFLVVFRDQDFPPGSSIFFAICPRGSLTVSKLLYSSKSKCVE
;
A
#
# COMPACT_ATOMS: atom_id res chain seq x y z
N MET A 1 42.31 39.54 -2.94
CA MET A 1 43.06 38.54 -2.13
C MET A 1 42.24 38.29 -0.88
N SER A 2 42.01 37.11 -0.31
CA SER A 2 42.24 35.70 -0.63
C SER A 2 41.86 34.96 0.67
N LEU A 3 41.02 33.91 0.57
CA LEU A 3 40.99 32.64 1.35
C LEU A 3 41.06 32.71 2.89
N THR A 4 40.15 32.10 3.64
CA THR A 4 40.03 30.65 3.95
C THR A 4 38.73 30.48 4.77
N ASN A 5 37.78 29.54 4.60
CA ASN A 5 37.69 28.08 4.44
C ASN A 5 37.82 27.23 5.72
N SER A 6 36.74 26.49 6.02
CA SER A 6 36.57 25.30 6.89
C SER A 6 36.78 25.48 8.41
N LEU A 7 35.90 24.97 9.29
CA LEU A 7 35.70 23.53 9.55
C LEU A 7 34.22 23.16 9.76
N LEU A 8 33.67 22.46 8.78
CA LEU A 8 32.57 21.51 8.97
C LEU A 8 33.12 20.28 9.67
N SER A 9 32.42 19.80 10.70
CA SER A 9 32.65 18.45 11.24
C SER A 9 31.85 17.44 10.41
N PRO A 10 32.49 16.47 9.74
CA PRO A 10 31.82 15.41 9.00
C PRO A 10 31.85 14.13 9.83
N ASN A 11 30.77 13.84 10.56
CA ASN A 11 30.34 12.47 10.89
C ASN A 11 29.16 12.53 11.85
N MET A 12 27.96 12.63 11.30
CA MET A 12 26.78 12.10 11.96
C MET A 12 26.49 10.78 11.26
N THR A 13 27.21 9.73 11.65
CA THR A 13 26.83 8.36 11.29
C THR A 13 25.40 8.17 11.77
N TRP A 14 24.46 7.89 10.86
CA TRP A 14 23.12 7.47 11.23
C TRP A 14 23.23 6.20 12.06
N SER A 15 23.33 6.36 13.38
CA SER A 15 23.15 5.28 14.32
C SER A 15 21.83 4.62 13.98
N THR A 16 21.89 3.38 13.52
CA THR A 16 20.75 2.52 13.24
C THR A 16 19.92 2.47 14.51
N MET A 17 18.84 3.25 14.56
CA MET A 17 17.87 3.08 15.64
C MET A 17 17.43 1.62 15.63
N PRO A 18 17.38 0.95 16.80
CA PRO A 18 16.89 -0.42 16.85
C PRO A 18 15.49 -0.46 16.22
N PRO A 19 15.18 -1.49 15.42
CA PRO A 19 13.90 -1.60 14.76
C PRO A 19 12.80 -1.53 15.80
N MET A 20 11.85 -0.61 15.63
CA MET A 20 10.75 -0.48 16.58
C MET A 20 9.95 -1.78 16.63
N PRO A 21 9.50 -2.20 17.83
CA PRO A 21 8.67 -3.40 17.95
C PRO A 21 7.37 -3.20 17.18
N LEU A 22 6.95 -4.24 16.47
CA LEU A 22 5.63 -4.24 15.81
C LEU A 22 4.54 -4.26 16.87
N PRO A 23 3.43 -3.53 16.66
CA PRO A 23 2.25 -3.70 17.49
C PRO A 23 1.71 -5.13 17.36
N SER A 24 1.22 -5.67 18.47
CA SER A 24 0.53 -6.97 18.47
C SER A 24 -0.84 -6.81 17.83
N VAL A 25 -1.06 -7.50 16.71
CA VAL A 25 -2.32 -7.54 15.96
C VAL A 25 -2.66 -8.98 15.59
N SER A 26 -3.94 -9.28 15.43
CA SER A 26 -4.39 -10.60 15.00
C SER A 26 -4.38 -10.72 13.48
N PRO A 27 -4.19 -11.94 12.92
CA PRO A 27 -4.47 -12.17 11.50
C PRO A 27 -5.94 -11.88 11.19
N LEU A 28 -6.21 -11.48 9.95
CA LEU A 28 -7.59 -11.32 9.45
C LEU A 28 -7.89 -12.36 8.38
N HIS A 29 -9.08 -12.96 8.49
CA HIS A 29 -9.65 -13.83 7.46
C HIS A 29 -10.74 -13.06 6.74
N VAL A 30 -10.57 -12.87 5.43
CA VAL A 30 -11.54 -12.18 4.60
C VAL A 30 -11.79 -13.06 3.39
N ASP A 31 -13.04 -13.53 3.28
CA ASP A 31 -13.41 -14.55 2.30
C ASP A 31 -12.55 -15.82 2.51
N SER A 32 -12.09 -16.48 1.45
CA SER A 32 -11.14 -17.60 1.49
C SER A 32 -9.68 -17.20 1.73
N PHE A 33 -9.37 -15.94 2.01
CA PHE A 33 -7.99 -15.43 2.09
C PHE A 33 -7.60 -15.04 3.52
N SER A 34 -6.37 -15.36 3.90
CA SER A 34 -5.77 -14.98 5.18
C SER A 34 -4.71 -13.90 5.00
N PHE A 35 -4.78 -12.89 5.85
CA PHE A 35 -3.80 -11.82 5.97
C PHE A 35 -3.05 -12.01 7.29
N PRO A 36 -1.75 -12.34 7.26
CA PRO A 36 -0.96 -12.52 8.47
C PRO A 36 -0.85 -11.21 9.27
N PRO A 37 -0.54 -11.28 10.58
CA PRO A 37 -0.42 -10.08 11.42
C PRO A 37 0.75 -9.18 11.01
N ALA A 38 1.76 -9.73 10.33
CA ALA A 38 2.89 -8.98 9.82
C ALA A 38 3.42 -9.56 8.51
N ILE A 39 4.09 -8.72 7.72
CA ILE A 39 4.79 -9.09 6.48
C ILE A 39 6.13 -8.37 6.37
N THR A 40 7.01 -8.88 5.52
CA THR A 40 8.22 -8.17 5.08
C THR A 40 7.95 -7.44 3.76
N SER A 41 8.17 -6.12 3.73
CA SER A 41 7.99 -5.32 2.52
C SER A 41 8.99 -5.73 1.44
N PRO A 42 8.56 -6.03 0.20
CA PRO A 42 9.47 -6.31 -0.90
C PRO A 42 10.25 -5.07 -1.37
N ALA A 43 9.82 -3.86 -0.98
CA ALA A 43 10.48 -2.62 -1.39
C ALA A 43 11.58 -2.18 -0.41
N SER A 44 11.39 -2.42 0.89
CA SER A 44 12.29 -1.91 1.93
C SER A 44 12.89 -2.99 2.83
N SER A 45 12.44 -4.25 2.71
CA SER A 45 12.74 -5.34 3.65
C SER A 45 12.32 -5.07 5.11
N LYS A 46 11.53 -4.02 5.37
CA LYS A 46 10.99 -3.74 6.70
C LYS A 46 9.83 -4.67 7.04
N GLN A 47 9.68 -4.97 8.32
CA GLN A 47 8.46 -5.58 8.81
C GLN A 47 7.35 -4.54 8.93
N LEU A 48 6.16 -4.89 8.45
CA LEU A 48 4.95 -4.07 8.49
C LEU A 48 3.84 -4.87 9.17
N PHE A 49 3.04 -4.23 10.03
CA PHE A 49 1.93 -4.88 10.72
C PHE A 49 0.62 -4.68 9.96
N LEU A 50 -0.32 -5.62 10.11
CA LEU A 50 -1.64 -5.56 9.49
C LEU A 50 -2.48 -4.45 10.12
N GLY A 51 -2.81 -3.42 9.33
CA GLY A 51 -3.71 -2.33 9.74
C GLY A 51 -5.18 -2.65 9.50
N GLY A 52 -5.49 -3.47 8.49
CA GLY A 52 -6.85 -3.92 8.20
C GLY A 52 -6.95 -4.71 6.89
N ALA A 53 -8.08 -5.37 6.69
CA ALA A 53 -8.38 -6.10 5.46
C ALA A 53 -9.87 -6.02 5.13
N GLY A 54 -10.22 -6.15 3.84
CA GLY A 54 -11.61 -6.07 3.37
C GLY A 54 -11.77 -6.51 1.92
N VAL A 55 -13.00 -6.41 1.42
CA VAL A 55 -13.36 -6.79 0.04
C VAL A 55 -13.62 -5.56 -0.82
N ARG A 56 -13.34 -5.69 -2.12
CA ARG A 56 -13.81 -4.76 -3.15
C ARG A 56 -14.57 -5.56 -4.19
N GLY A 57 -15.78 -5.12 -4.49
CA GLY A 57 -16.69 -5.80 -5.42
C GLY A 57 -17.36 -4.84 -6.38
N LEU A 58 -18.18 -5.39 -7.27
CA LEU A 58 -19.06 -4.67 -8.19
C LEU A 58 -20.49 -5.13 -7.95
N GLU A 59 -21.45 -4.23 -8.15
CA GLU A 59 -22.85 -4.63 -8.25
C GLU A 59 -23.13 -5.11 -9.69
N ILE A 60 -23.58 -6.35 -9.81
CA ILE A 60 -23.97 -6.98 -11.08
C ILE A 60 -25.38 -7.52 -10.88
N GLU A 61 -26.34 -7.02 -11.66
CA GLU A 61 -27.75 -7.44 -11.60
C GLU A 61 -28.34 -7.38 -10.17
N GLY A 62 -28.00 -6.31 -9.41
CA GLY A 62 -28.46 -6.12 -8.03
C GLY A 62 -27.79 -7.02 -6.99
N LYS A 63 -26.74 -7.78 -7.36
CA LYS A 63 -25.94 -8.59 -6.44
C LYS A 63 -24.52 -8.06 -6.34
N PHE A 64 -24.01 -7.98 -5.11
CA PHE A 64 -22.61 -7.61 -4.87
C PHE A 64 -21.69 -8.80 -5.13
N VAL A 65 -20.87 -8.69 -6.17
CA VAL A 65 -19.86 -9.68 -6.55
C VAL A 65 -18.49 -9.19 -6.10
N THR A 66 -17.84 -9.93 -5.20
CA THR A 66 -16.48 -9.61 -4.77
C THR A 66 -15.49 -9.90 -5.89
N VAL A 67 -14.68 -8.89 -6.24
CA VAL A 67 -13.69 -8.94 -7.32
C VAL A 67 -12.29 -9.13 -6.75
N THR A 68 -11.97 -8.39 -5.68
CA THR A 68 -10.67 -8.46 -4.99
C THR A 68 -10.82 -8.44 -3.48
N VAL A 69 -9.82 -8.98 -2.80
CA VAL A 69 -9.66 -8.94 -1.34
C VAL A 69 -8.37 -8.22 -1.01
N ILE A 70 -8.44 -7.20 -0.15
CA ILE A 70 -7.38 -6.21 0.04
C ILE A 70 -6.93 -6.25 1.50
N GLY A 71 -5.63 -6.35 1.73
CA GLY A 71 -5.01 -6.14 3.03
C GLY A 71 -4.08 -4.92 3.00
N VAL A 72 -4.13 -4.11 4.04
CA VAL A 72 -3.29 -2.91 4.21
C VAL A 72 -2.40 -3.09 5.42
N TYR A 73 -1.10 -2.88 5.22
CA TYR A 73 -0.06 -3.01 6.21
C TYR A 73 0.67 -1.68 6.38
N LEU A 74 1.14 -1.43 7.60
CA LEU A 74 1.73 -0.15 8.00
C LEU A 74 3.07 -0.39 8.70
N ASP A 75 4.01 0.53 8.51
CA ASP A 75 5.25 0.58 9.30
C ASP A 75 4.89 0.86 10.78
N ALA A 76 5.63 0.25 11.71
CA ALA A 76 5.44 0.44 13.16
C ALA A 76 5.41 1.92 13.56
N MET A 77 6.12 2.80 12.84
CA MET A 77 6.11 4.26 13.03
C MET A 77 4.73 4.91 12.86
N ALA A 78 3.80 4.25 12.17
CA ALA A 78 2.43 4.74 12.03
C ALA A 78 1.74 4.92 13.39
N VAL A 79 1.99 4.01 14.35
CA VAL A 79 1.34 4.05 15.67
C VAL A 79 1.72 5.30 16.46
N PRO A 80 3.01 5.58 16.78
CA PRO A 80 3.37 6.79 17.50
C PRO A 80 3.07 8.06 16.69
N SER A 81 3.20 8.02 15.36
CA SER A 81 2.90 9.17 14.50
C SER A 81 1.43 9.60 14.58
N LEU A 82 0.50 8.65 14.50
CA LEU A 82 -0.94 8.93 14.57
C LEU A 82 -1.40 9.19 16.02
N SER A 83 -0.75 8.56 17.01
CA SER A 83 -1.15 8.67 18.42
C SER A 83 -1.08 10.10 18.97
N VAL A 84 -0.28 10.99 18.37
CA VAL A 84 -0.21 12.41 18.77
C VAL A 84 -1.58 13.07 18.76
N LYS A 85 -2.44 12.72 17.78
CA LYS A 85 -3.77 13.32 17.61
C LYS A 85 -4.91 12.35 17.89
N TRP A 86 -4.73 11.07 17.58
CA TRP A 86 -5.83 10.11 17.51
C TRP A 86 -5.92 9.18 18.72
N LYS A 87 -4.96 9.24 19.64
CA LYS A 87 -5.00 8.43 20.86
C LYS A 87 -6.26 8.77 21.68
N GLY A 88 -6.97 7.73 22.13
CA GLY A 88 -8.19 7.85 22.92
C GLY A 88 -9.48 7.98 22.10
N LYS A 89 -9.39 8.10 20.76
CA LYS A 89 -10.56 8.05 19.88
C LYS A 89 -11.05 6.62 19.70
N ASN A 90 -12.36 6.43 19.67
CA ASN A 90 -12.97 5.13 19.42
C ASN A 90 -13.08 4.81 17.92
N ALA A 91 -13.36 3.55 17.59
CA ALA A 91 -13.39 3.08 16.21
C ALA A 91 -14.40 3.83 15.32
N LYS A 92 -15.57 4.20 15.85
CA LYS A 92 -16.59 4.94 15.10
C LYS A 92 -16.10 6.35 14.77
N GLU A 93 -15.55 7.06 15.77
CA GLU A 93 -14.98 8.39 15.57
C GLU A 93 -13.86 8.39 14.51
N LEU A 94 -13.01 7.35 14.50
CA LEU A 94 -11.94 7.22 13.52
C LEU A 94 -12.48 6.90 12.11
N THR A 95 -13.47 6.01 12.03
CA THR A 95 -14.10 5.58 10.76
C THR A 95 -14.81 6.73 10.06
N GLU A 96 -15.45 7.61 10.81
CA GLU A 96 -16.17 8.77 10.27
C GLU A 96 -15.23 9.97 10.00
N SER A 97 -13.96 9.90 10.40
CA SER A 97 -13.00 11.01 10.28
C SER A 97 -12.20 10.95 8.99
N ILE A 98 -12.59 11.76 8.00
CA ILE A 98 -11.79 12.01 6.78
C ILE A 98 -10.37 12.45 7.12
N SER A 99 -10.20 13.26 8.17
CA SER A 99 -8.89 13.79 8.56
C SER A 99 -7.97 12.73 9.18
N PHE A 100 -8.52 11.68 9.79
CA PHE A 100 -7.74 10.52 10.25
C PHE A 100 -7.17 9.77 9.04
N PHE A 101 -8.02 9.41 8.08
CA PHE A 101 -7.57 8.70 6.88
C PHE A 101 -6.60 9.53 6.04
N ARG A 102 -6.79 10.85 5.93
CA ARG A 102 -5.81 11.73 5.28
C ARG A 102 -4.44 11.64 5.94
N GLN A 103 -4.36 11.73 7.27
CA GLN A 103 -3.08 11.58 7.98
C GLN A 103 -2.49 10.17 7.85
N LEU A 104 -3.32 9.14 7.84
CA LEU A 104 -2.88 7.76 7.59
C LEU A 104 -2.24 7.63 6.20
N ILE A 105 -2.88 8.21 5.17
CA ILE A 105 -2.40 8.16 3.78
C ILE A 105 -1.13 8.99 3.60
N THR A 106 -1.09 10.22 4.11
CA THR A 106 0.02 11.16 3.89
C THR A 106 1.13 11.06 4.94
N GLY A 107 0.97 10.24 5.98
CA GLY A 107 1.95 10.12 7.06
C GLY A 107 3.32 9.66 6.55
N ALA A 108 4.40 10.13 7.18
CA ALA A 108 5.78 9.84 6.76
C ALA A 108 6.26 8.45 7.22
N PHE A 109 5.50 7.42 6.89
CA PHE A 109 5.77 6.02 7.19
C PHE A 109 5.34 5.16 6.00
N GLU A 110 5.94 3.98 5.87
CA GLU A 110 5.65 3.08 4.76
C GLU A 110 4.26 2.47 4.90
N LYS A 111 3.58 2.30 3.77
CA LYS A 111 2.36 1.51 3.67
C LYS A 111 2.55 0.44 2.61
N PHE A 112 1.93 -0.70 2.83
CA PHE A 112 1.93 -1.77 1.86
C PHE A 112 0.51 -2.30 1.68
N THR A 113 0.11 -2.48 0.43
CA THR A 113 -1.20 -3.01 0.08
C THR A 113 -1.03 -4.30 -0.70
N ARG A 114 -1.70 -5.36 -0.23
CA ARG A 114 -1.86 -6.63 -0.95
C ARG A 114 -3.26 -6.71 -1.52
N VAL A 115 -3.39 -6.70 -2.83
CA VAL A 115 -4.64 -6.87 -3.56
C VAL A 115 -4.68 -8.27 -4.15
N THR A 116 -5.52 -9.14 -3.62
CA THR A 116 -5.67 -10.54 -4.07
C THR A 116 -6.90 -10.69 -4.95
N MET A 117 -6.76 -11.33 -6.11
CA MET A 117 -7.85 -11.50 -7.05
C MET A 117 -8.78 -12.64 -6.62
N LYS A 118 -10.09 -12.36 -6.55
CA LYS A 118 -11.11 -13.41 -6.40
C LYS A 118 -11.62 -13.91 -7.75
N VAL A 119 -11.66 -13.02 -8.74
CA VAL A 119 -11.99 -13.33 -10.13
C VAL A 119 -10.80 -13.01 -11.03
N LYS A 120 -10.73 -13.63 -12.21
CA LYS A 120 -9.69 -13.34 -13.18
C LYS A 120 -9.80 -11.89 -13.66
N LEU A 121 -8.68 -11.15 -13.67
CA LEU A 121 -8.56 -9.82 -14.28
C LEU A 121 -7.30 -9.76 -15.14
N SER A 122 -7.42 -9.16 -16.32
CA SER A 122 -6.22 -8.67 -17.03
C SER A 122 -5.64 -7.46 -16.28
N GLY A 123 -4.35 -7.22 -16.46
CA GLY A 123 -3.70 -6.06 -15.88
C GLY A 123 -4.31 -4.76 -16.40
N THR A 124 -4.65 -4.68 -17.68
CA THR A 124 -5.39 -3.56 -18.27
C THR A 124 -6.72 -3.28 -17.56
N GLN A 125 -7.58 -4.30 -17.39
CA GLN A 125 -8.85 -4.15 -16.68
C GLN A 125 -8.67 -3.64 -15.24
N TYR A 126 -7.63 -4.11 -14.56
CA TYR A 126 -7.30 -3.66 -13.22
C TYR A 126 -6.78 -2.23 -13.20
N SER A 127 -5.76 -1.94 -14.01
CA SER A 127 -5.02 -0.68 -13.97
C SER A 127 -5.81 0.49 -14.51
N GLU A 128 -6.62 0.30 -15.56
CA GLU A 128 -7.46 1.37 -16.12
C GLU A 128 -8.48 1.83 -15.08
N LYS A 129 -9.13 0.91 -14.35
CA LYS A 129 -10.11 1.29 -13.32
C LYS A 129 -9.47 2.04 -12.16
N VAL A 130 -8.23 1.68 -11.79
CA VAL A 130 -7.47 2.41 -10.76
C VAL A 130 -7.05 3.79 -11.27
N ALA A 131 -6.55 3.86 -12.51
CA ALA A 131 -6.05 5.07 -13.15
C ALA A 131 -7.16 6.11 -13.35
N GLU A 132 -8.30 5.70 -13.91
CA GLU A 132 -9.48 6.54 -14.13
C GLU A 132 -9.89 7.26 -12.83
N TYR A 133 -10.06 6.50 -11.76
CA TYR A 133 -10.45 7.05 -10.46
C TYR A 133 -9.41 8.00 -9.87
N CYS A 134 -8.12 7.69 -10.01
CA CYS A 134 -7.04 8.56 -9.54
C CYS A 134 -6.98 9.86 -10.34
N GLU A 135 -7.14 9.79 -11.67
CA GLU A 135 -7.13 10.94 -12.56
C GLU A 135 -8.30 11.89 -12.28
N GLU A 136 -9.51 11.36 -12.08
CA GLU A 136 -10.69 12.16 -11.69
C GLU A 136 -10.45 12.94 -10.39
N ILE A 137 -9.87 12.29 -9.37
CA ILE A 137 -9.53 12.93 -8.09
C ILE A 137 -8.45 13.99 -8.26
N LEU A 138 -7.40 13.70 -9.05
CA LEU A 138 -6.32 14.66 -9.30
C LEU A 138 -6.81 15.88 -10.07
N LYS A 139 -7.66 15.68 -11.07
CA LYS A 139 -8.28 16.76 -11.86
C LYS A 139 -9.18 17.62 -10.98
N SER A 140 -10.11 17.00 -10.25
CA SER A 140 -11.05 17.72 -9.37
C SER A 140 -10.35 18.46 -8.22
N SER A 141 -9.18 18.00 -7.77
CA SER A 141 -8.37 18.68 -6.77
C SER A 141 -7.38 19.71 -7.34
N GLY A 142 -7.34 19.91 -8.67
CA GLY A 142 -6.42 20.85 -9.32
C GLY A 142 -4.95 20.42 -9.28
N ARG A 143 -4.68 19.13 -9.07
CA ARG A 143 -3.34 18.55 -8.90
C ARG A 143 -2.85 17.72 -10.08
N TYR A 144 -3.64 17.63 -11.15
CA TYR A 144 -3.27 16.87 -12.34
C TYR A 144 -2.33 17.69 -13.23
N THR A 145 -1.01 17.48 -13.08
CA THR A 145 0.01 18.12 -13.91
C THR A 145 0.59 17.13 -14.92
N LYS A 146 1.56 17.60 -15.74
CA LYS A 146 2.30 16.73 -16.67
C LYS A 146 3.02 15.59 -15.95
N SER A 147 3.49 15.82 -14.72
CA SER A 147 4.17 14.79 -13.91
C SER A 147 3.21 13.67 -13.51
N GLU A 148 2.01 14.01 -13.04
CA GLU A 148 0.99 13.02 -12.70
C GLU A 148 0.49 12.26 -13.93
N ALA A 149 0.31 12.95 -15.06
CA ALA A 149 -0.07 12.29 -16.32
C ALA A 149 0.98 11.26 -16.77
N LYS A 150 2.28 11.61 -16.69
CA LYS A 150 3.37 10.68 -17.00
C LYS A 150 3.42 9.50 -16.03
N ALA A 151 3.24 9.75 -14.73
CA ALA A 151 3.20 8.68 -13.74
C ALA A 151 2.02 7.72 -13.98
N MET A 152 0.88 8.24 -14.47
CA MET A 152 -0.27 7.41 -14.84
C MET A 152 0.01 6.54 -16.06
N GLU A 153 0.67 7.08 -17.08
CA GLU A 153 1.12 6.31 -18.24
C GLU A 153 2.10 5.19 -17.83
N GLU A 154 3.10 5.50 -17.01
CA GLU A 154 4.05 4.52 -16.47
C GLU A 154 3.33 3.43 -15.66
N PHE A 155 2.33 3.80 -14.86
CA PHE A 155 1.49 2.85 -14.13
C PHE A 155 0.76 1.91 -15.09
N LEU A 156 0.10 2.42 -16.14
CA LEU A 156 -0.61 1.59 -17.12
C LEU A 156 0.34 0.65 -17.87
N VAL A 157 1.55 1.11 -18.22
CA VAL A 157 2.58 0.30 -18.89
C VAL A 157 2.98 -0.92 -18.05
N VAL A 158 3.13 -0.76 -16.72
CA VAL A 158 3.48 -1.86 -15.80
C VAL A 158 2.47 -3.01 -15.87
N PHE A 159 1.19 -2.70 -16.11
CA PHE A 159 0.10 -3.68 -16.09
C PHE A 159 -0.32 -4.20 -17.46
N ARG A 160 0.09 -3.55 -18.56
CA ARG A 160 -0.38 -3.84 -19.93
C ARG A 160 -0.35 -5.33 -20.30
N ASP A 161 0.76 -6.00 -20.05
CA ASP A 161 0.97 -7.41 -20.42
C ASP A 161 0.83 -8.37 -19.23
N GLN A 162 0.13 -7.95 -18.17
CA GLN A 162 -0.09 -8.76 -16.98
C GLN A 162 -1.46 -9.46 -17.02
N ASP A 163 -1.54 -10.65 -16.44
CA ASP A 163 -2.79 -11.38 -16.21
C ASP A 163 -2.81 -11.86 -14.76
N PHE A 164 -3.95 -11.70 -14.11
CA PHE A 164 -4.13 -12.00 -12.69
C PHE A 164 -5.25 -13.03 -12.53
N PRO A 165 -4.92 -14.33 -12.53
CA PRO A 165 -5.89 -15.37 -12.22
C PRO A 165 -6.35 -15.29 -10.75
N PRO A 166 -7.47 -15.93 -10.39
CA PRO A 166 -7.90 -16.03 -8.99
C PRO A 166 -6.76 -16.53 -8.08
N GLY A 167 -6.60 -15.89 -6.92
CA GLY A 167 -5.55 -16.16 -5.95
C GLY A 167 -4.22 -15.43 -6.19
N SER A 168 -3.98 -14.90 -7.39
CA SER A 168 -2.83 -14.03 -7.62
C SER A 168 -2.96 -12.71 -6.84
N SER A 169 -1.84 -12.07 -6.53
CA SER A 169 -1.80 -10.83 -5.78
C SER A 169 -0.97 -9.75 -6.48
N ILE A 170 -1.41 -8.51 -6.37
CA ILE A 170 -0.65 -7.30 -6.67
C ILE A 170 -0.21 -6.70 -5.34
N PHE A 171 1.03 -6.26 -5.28
CA PHE A 171 1.65 -5.65 -4.12
C PHE A 171 2.05 -4.20 -4.44
N PHE A 172 1.58 -3.28 -3.62
CA PHE A 172 1.95 -1.87 -3.68
C PHE A 172 2.69 -1.49 -2.41
N ALA A 173 3.95 -1.08 -2.51
CA ALA A 173 4.65 -0.44 -1.40
C ALA A 173 4.72 1.08 -1.65
N ILE A 174 4.20 1.85 -0.71
CA ILE A 174 4.18 3.30 -0.72
C ILE A 174 5.24 3.76 0.27
N CYS A 175 6.37 4.21 -0.25
CA CYS A 175 7.47 4.68 0.59
C CYS A 175 7.12 6.04 1.23
N PRO A 176 7.68 6.38 2.41
CA PRO A 176 7.44 7.65 3.09
C PRO A 176 7.69 8.91 2.24
N ARG A 177 8.55 8.80 1.22
CA ARG A 177 8.93 9.89 0.31
C ARG A 177 8.05 9.97 -0.95
N GLY A 178 6.97 9.20 -1.02
CA GLY A 178 5.99 9.26 -2.10
C GLY A 178 6.27 8.37 -3.31
N SER A 179 7.35 7.58 -3.33
CA SER A 179 7.57 6.59 -4.39
C SER A 179 6.66 5.37 -4.23
N LEU A 180 6.15 4.86 -5.35
CA LEU A 180 5.35 3.65 -5.43
C LEU A 180 6.18 2.51 -6.04
N THR A 181 6.29 1.39 -5.33
CA THR A 181 6.84 0.14 -5.87
C THR A 181 5.69 -0.82 -6.14
N VAL A 182 5.64 -1.37 -7.35
CA VAL A 182 4.65 -2.36 -7.78
C VAL A 182 5.34 -3.71 -7.96
N SER A 183 4.80 -4.76 -7.37
CA SER A 183 5.24 -6.14 -7.62
C SER A 183 4.03 -7.07 -7.70
N LYS A 184 4.23 -8.28 -8.24
CA LYS A 184 3.18 -9.30 -8.34
C LYS A 184 3.60 -10.61 -7.69
N LEU A 185 2.63 -11.33 -7.16
CA LEU A 185 2.77 -12.71 -6.74
C LEU A 185 1.75 -13.56 -7.50
N LEU A 186 2.25 -14.53 -8.25
CA LEU A 186 1.41 -15.53 -8.92
C LEU A 186 1.33 -16.77 -8.02
N TYR A 187 0.11 -17.13 -7.61
CA TYR A 187 -0.10 -18.41 -6.94
C TYR A 187 -0.01 -19.53 -7.98
N SER A 188 1.01 -20.38 -7.90
CA SER A 188 1.10 -21.59 -8.72
C SER A 188 0.47 -22.75 -7.96
N SER A 189 -0.65 -23.27 -8.44
CA SER A 189 -1.26 -24.50 -7.92
C SER A 189 -0.52 -25.79 -8.29
N LYS A 190 0.73 -25.72 -8.78
CA LYS A 190 1.56 -26.92 -9.00
C LYS A 190 2.28 -27.35 -7.73
N SER A 191 1.51 -27.79 -6.73
CA SER A 191 2.00 -28.77 -5.76
C SER A 191 1.76 -30.16 -6.36
N LYS A 192 2.62 -30.59 -7.28
CA LYS A 192 2.87 -32.03 -7.41
C LYS A 192 4.01 -32.33 -6.46
N CYS A 193 3.70 -32.87 -5.28
CA CYS A 193 4.60 -33.84 -4.68
C CYS A 193 4.80 -34.92 -5.74
N VAL A 194 5.98 -34.94 -6.35
CA VAL A 194 6.46 -36.15 -7.02
C VAL A 194 7.13 -36.92 -5.89
N GLU A 195 6.69 -38.17 -5.71
CA GLU A 195 7.24 -39.15 -4.75
C GLU A 195 8.77 -39.20 -4.75
#